data_AF-A0A2W4NP75-F1
#
_entry.id   AF-A0A2W4NP75-F1
#
_cell.length_a   1.000
_cell.length_b   1.000
_cell.length_c   1.000
_cell.angle_alpha   90.00
_cell.angle_beta   90.00
_cell.angle_gamma   90.00
#
_symmetry.space_group_name_H-M   'P 1'
#
loop_
_entity.id
_entity.type
_entity.pdbx_description
1 polymer ?
#
loop_
_entity_poly.entity_id
_entity_poly.type
_entity_poly.pdbx_seq_one_letter_code
_entity_poly.pdbx_strand_id
1 'polypeptide(L)'
;MSCVRLQRNTISTAHLLRISSSRNTCPSIVLSSFLTYERPLAQLMNAIEKFEPMLFLQKRMPALLEDLYYIKRQAYVINKLLNLSRGIVDHLAEKIPAPDLNNLKDELLRQYTNSDHVMDHSNTLLNTYISLTSQRTNEVVRVLTVFSVFFMPLTFIVGIYGMNFKYMPELNWPFGYPALLLLMAGVTVLVYVWFKRKGWL
;
A
#
# COMPACT_ATOMS: atom_id res chain seq x y z
N MET A 1 -15.24 -25.95 1.78
CA MET A 1 -16.57 -25.92 1.13
C MET A 1 -16.77 -24.59 0.42
N SER A 2 -16.23 -24.38 -0.80
CA SER A 2 -16.53 -23.14 -1.56
C SER A 2 -16.56 -23.32 -3.09
N CYS A 3 -16.56 -24.56 -3.61
CA CYS A 3 -16.43 -24.84 -5.04
C CYS A 3 -17.77 -24.84 -5.82
N VAL A 4 -18.86 -24.29 -5.25
CA VAL A 4 -20.23 -24.40 -5.82
C VAL A 4 -20.76 -23.07 -6.40
N ARG A 5 -20.03 -21.95 -6.27
CA ARG A 5 -20.57 -20.63 -6.68
C ARG A 5 -20.26 -20.22 -8.13
N LEU A 6 -19.41 -20.96 -8.86
CA LEU A 6 -19.02 -20.63 -10.24
C LEU A 6 -19.89 -21.28 -11.34
N GLN A 7 -20.86 -22.13 -11.01
CA GLN A 7 -21.75 -22.77 -12.00
C GLN A 7 -23.08 -22.05 -12.23
N ARG A 8 -23.42 -20.99 -11.49
CA ARG A 8 -24.67 -20.25 -11.74
C ARG A 8 -24.59 -19.25 -12.89
N ASN A 9 -23.41 -18.73 -13.25
CA ASN A 9 -23.29 -17.77 -14.35
C ASN A 9 -23.15 -18.42 -15.75
N THR A 10 -22.82 -19.71 -15.84
CA THR A 10 -22.76 -20.42 -17.13
C THR A 10 -24.12 -20.92 -17.64
N ILE A 11 -25.11 -21.04 -16.76
CA ILE A 11 -26.46 -21.47 -17.16
C ILE A 11 -27.26 -20.28 -17.72
N SER A 12 -26.97 -19.05 -17.29
CA SER A 12 -27.65 -17.84 -17.80
C SER A 12 -27.21 -17.44 -19.21
N THR A 13 -25.96 -17.73 -19.61
CA THR A 13 -25.46 -17.44 -20.96
C THR A 13 -26.04 -18.38 -22.02
N ALA A 14 -26.32 -19.63 -21.67
CA ALA A 14 -26.92 -20.61 -22.58
C ALA A 14 -28.40 -20.32 -22.89
N HIS A 15 -29.13 -19.70 -21.97
CA HIS A 15 -30.57 -19.45 -22.14
C HIS A 15 -30.88 -18.16 -22.93
N LEU A 16 -29.95 -17.20 -22.98
CA LEU A 16 -30.09 -15.95 -23.75
C LEU A 16 -29.82 -16.12 -25.25
N LEU A 17 -29.12 -17.20 -25.66
CA LEU A 17 -28.84 -17.49 -27.07
C LEU A 17 -30.01 -18.14 -27.82
N ARG A 18 -31.10 -18.52 -27.14
CA ARG A 18 -32.16 -19.35 -27.73
C ARG A 18 -33.31 -18.56 -28.39
N ILE A 19 -33.31 -17.23 -28.33
CA ILE A 19 -34.34 -16.39 -28.94
C ILE A 19 -33.70 -15.13 -29.55
N SER A 20 -33.06 -15.25 -30.72
CA SER A 20 -32.63 -14.07 -31.48
C SER A 20 -33.28 -14.05 -32.86
N SER A 21 -34.32 -13.22 -32.98
CA SER A 21 -34.71 -12.60 -34.24
C SER A 21 -33.54 -11.74 -34.77
N SER A 22 -33.43 -11.56 -36.08
CA SER A 22 -32.34 -10.84 -36.78
C SER A 22 -32.02 -9.43 -36.24
N ARG A 23 -32.90 -8.82 -35.43
CA ARG A 23 -32.72 -7.51 -34.80
C ARG A 23 -31.97 -7.53 -33.45
N ASN A 24 -31.88 -8.68 -32.77
CA ASN A 24 -31.32 -8.79 -31.41
C ASN A 24 -29.87 -9.32 -31.37
N THR A 25 -29.24 -9.52 -32.53
CA THR A 25 -27.87 -10.05 -32.64
C THR A 25 -26.81 -9.01 -32.28
N CYS A 26 -26.99 -7.73 -32.65
CA CYS A 26 -26.00 -6.70 -32.37
C CYS A 26 -25.83 -6.41 -30.86
N PRO A 27 -26.90 -6.17 -30.06
CA PRO A 27 -26.77 -5.92 -28.63
C PRO A 27 -26.17 -7.11 -27.86
N SER A 28 -26.51 -8.35 -28.25
CA SER A 28 -26.00 -9.56 -27.59
C SER A 28 -24.51 -9.80 -27.84
N ILE A 29 -23.99 -9.45 -29.03
CA ILE A 29 -22.55 -9.51 -29.33
C ILE A 29 -21.78 -8.45 -28.52
N VAL A 30 -22.30 -7.22 -28.44
CA VAL A 30 -21.67 -6.14 -27.66
C VAL A 30 -21.65 -6.49 -26.17
N LEU A 31 -22.75 -7.03 -25.64
CA LEU A 31 -22.82 -7.49 -24.24
C LEU A 31 -21.80 -8.61 -23.97
N SER A 32 -21.71 -9.59 -24.87
CA SER A 32 -20.73 -10.68 -24.76
C SER A 32 -19.28 -10.17 -24.80
N SER A 33 -19.04 -9.10 -25.56
CA SER A 33 -17.72 -8.44 -25.62
C SER A 33 -17.39 -7.78 -24.27
N PHE A 34 -18.35 -7.15 -23.60
CA PHE A 34 -18.14 -6.57 -22.26
C PHE A 34 -17.93 -7.62 -21.17
N LEU A 35 -18.69 -8.72 -21.22
CA LEU A 35 -18.52 -9.85 -20.29
C LEU A 35 -17.12 -10.50 -20.39
N THR A 36 -16.42 -10.31 -21.51
CA THR A 36 -15.04 -10.80 -21.67
C THR A 36 -14.05 -10.10 -20.72
N TYR A 37 -14.32 -8.85 -20.30
CA TYR A 37 -13.46 -8.12 -19.35
C TYR A 37 -13.57 -8.61 -17.90
N GLU A 38 -14.62 -9.36 -17.53
CA GLU A 38 -14.82 -9.84 -16.16
C GLU A 38 -13.67 -10.77 -15.73
N ARG A 39 -13.20 -11.64 -16.64
CA ARG A 39 -12.11 -12.60 -16.39
C ARG A 39 -10.76 -11.93 -16.09
N PRO A 40 -10.22 -11.04 -16.96
CA PRO A 40 -8.94 -10.38 -16.69
C PRO A 40 -9.01 -9.45 -15.47
N LEU A 41 -10.12 -8.75 -15.24
CA LEU A 41 -10.29 -7.93 -14.03
C LEU A 41 -10.28 -8.78 -12.76
N ALA A 42 -10.94 -9.94 -12.77
CA ALA A 42 -10.89 -10.88 -11.65
C ALA A 42 -9.49 -11.44 -11.44
N GLN A 43 -8.73 -11.74 -12.50
CA GLN A 43 -7.34 -12.19 -12.38
C GLN A 43 -6.44 -11.11 -11.78
N LEU A 44 -6.60 -9.85 -12.20
CA LEU A 44 -5.88 -8.71 -11.62
C LEU A 44 -6.20 -8.53 -10.14
N MET A 45 -7.48 -8.60 -9.75
CA MET A 45 -7.87 -8.50 -8.34
C MET A 45 -7.25 -9.62 -7.50
N ASN A 46 -7.35 -10.87 -7.96
CA ASN A 46 -6.72 -12.01 -7.28
C ASN A 46 -5.18 -11.90 -7.22
N ALA A 47 -4.56 -11.26 -8.21
CA ALA A 47 -3.12 -10.99 -8.18
C ALA A 47 -2.80 -9.95 -7.09
N ILE A 48 -3.54 -8.86 -7.01
CA ILE A 48 -3.42 -7.83 -5.95
C ILE A 48 -3.57 -8.45 -4.55
N GLU A 49 -4.60 -9.25 -4.33
CA GLU A 49 -4.85 -9.91 -3.04
C GLU A 49 -3.69 -10.81 -2.59
N LYS A 50 -2.94 -11.41 -3.52
CA LYS A 50 -1.72 -12.17 -3.18
C LYS A 50 -0.59 -11.30 -2.66
N PHE A 51 -0.53 -10.03 -3.06
CA PHE A 51 0.49 -9.09 -2.59
C PHE A 51 0.20 -8.51 -1.21
N GLU A 52 -1.06 -8.47 -0.78
CA GLU A 52 -1.45 -7.98 0.54
C GLU A 52 -0.72 -8.71 1.69
N PRO A 53 -0.72 -10.05 1.82
CA PRO A 53 0.03 -10.73 2.87
C PRO A 53 1.55 -10.59 2.70
N MET A 54 2.05 -10.45 1.47
CA MET A 54 3.48 -10.24 1.21
C MET A 54 3.97 -8.88 1.74
N LEU A 55 3.10 -7.86 1.70
CA LEU A 55 3.34 -6.55 2.30
C LEU A 55 3.56 -6.67 3.81
N PHE A 56 2.71 -7.44 4.50
CA PHE A 56 2.80 -7.66 5.95
C PHE A 56 3.98 -8.54 6.35
N LEU A 57 4.33 -9.55 5.53
CA LEU A 57 5.46 -10.45 5.80
C LEU A 57 6.82 -9.80 5.54
N GLN A 58 6.85 -8.58 4.96
CA GLN A 58 7.98 -7.66 4.95
C GLN A 58 9.32 -8.27 4.45
N LYS A 59 9.27 -9.26 3.55
CA LYS A 59 10.46 -10.08 3.22
C LYS A 59 10.98 -9.91 1.78
N ARG A 60 10.24 -9.27 0.87
CA ARG A 60 10.62 -9.05 -0.55
C ARG A 60 9.99 -7.77 -1.10
N MET A 61 10.71 -6.65 -1.09
CA MET A 61 10.14 -5.32 -1.37
C MET A 61 10.41 -4.71 -2.75
N PRO A 62 11.59 -4.84 -3.39
CA PRO A 62 11.80 -4.20 -4.70
C PRO A 62 11.03 -4.89 -5.84
N ALA A 63 10.90 -6.22 -5.81
CA ALA A 63 10.10 -6.96 -6.80
C ALA A 63 8.58 -6.67 -6.70
N LEU A 64 8.10 -6.33 -5.49
CA LEU A 64 6.69 -6.04 -5.24
C LEU A 64 6.23 -4.74 -5.92
N LEU A 65 7.11 -3.74 -6.01
CA LEU A 65 6.81 -2.46 -6.65
C LEU A 65 6.67 -2.61 -8.17
N GLU A 66 7.52 -3.43 -8.78
CA GLU A 66 7.48 -3.74 -10.20
C GLU A 66 6.20 -4.49 -10.58
N ASP A 67 5.87 -5.55 -9.83
CA ASP A 67 4.65 -6.33 -10.06
C ASP A 67 3.38 -5.48 -9.89
N LEU A 68 3.34 -4.63 -8.84
CA LEU A 68 2.21 -3.73 -8.59
C LEU A 68 2.05 -2.69 -9.70
N TYR A 69 3.17 -2.19 -10.26
CA TYR A 69 3.15 -1.30 -11.40
C TYR A 69 2.56 -1.98 -12.64
N TYR A 70 2.96 -3.23 -12.94
CA TYR A 70 2.42 -3.98 -14.07
C TYR A 70 0.92 -4.21 -13.95
N ILE A 71 0.43 -4.59 -12.77
CA ILE A 71 -1.02 -4.76 -12.51
C ILE A 71 -1.75 -3.43 -12.71
N LYS A 72 -1.27 -2.34 -12.11
CA LYS A 72 -1.87 -1.01 -12.26
C LYS A 72 -1.92 -0.59 -13.72
N ARG A 73 -0.86 -0.87 -14.49
CA ARG A 73 -0.78 -0.59 -15.93
C ARG A 73 -1.83 -1.39 -16.71
N GLN A 74 -2.00 -2.68 -16.42
CA GLN A 74 -3.00 -3.52 -17.07
C GLN A 74 -4.44 -3.04 -16.75
N ALA A 75 -4.72 -2.73 -15.49
CA ALA A 75 -6.01 -2.16 -15.07
C ALA A 75 -6.31 -0.82 -15.77
N TYR A 76 -5.30 0.05 -15.87
CA TYR A 76 -5.46 1.33 -16.58
C TYR A 76 -5.80 1.15 -18.07
N VAL A 77 -5.17 0.18 -18.74
CA VAL A 77 -5.47 -0.11 -20.15
C VAL A 77 -6.92 -0.60 -20.29
N ILE A 78 -7.38 -1.50 -19.41
CA ILE A 78 -8.78 -1.98 -19.40
C ILE A 78 -9.74 -0.82 -19.16
N ASN A 79 -9.49 0.02 -18.14
CA ASN A 79 -10.30 1.20 -17.86
C ASN A 79 -10.40 2.12 -19.08
N LYS A 80 -9.27 2.38 -19.76
CA LYS A 80 -9.24 3.22 -20.95
C LYS A 80 -10.03 2.63 -22.11
N LEU A 81 -9.96 1.32 -22.32
CA LEU A 81 -10.76 0.62 -23.34
C LEU A 81 -12.26 0.67 -23.02
N LEU A 82 -12.64 0.46 -21.75
CA LEU A 82 -14.03 0.56 -21.30
C LEU A 82 -14.56 1.98 -21.48
N ASN A 83 -13.77 3.01 -21.14
CA ASN A 83 -14.15 4.40 -21.35
C ASN A 83 -14.35 4.74 -22.84
N LEU A 84 -13.49 4.24 -23.73
CA LEU A 84 -13.67 4.40 -25.18
C LEU A 84 -14.93 3.69 -25.67
N SER A 85 -15.25 2.51 -25.12
CA SER A 85 -16.45 1.76 -25.50
C SER A 85 -17.74 2.44 -25.06
N ARG A 86 -17.70 3.34 -24.07
CA ARG A 86 -18.85 4.19 -23.68
C ARG A 86 -19.37 5.01 -24.86
N GLY A 87 -18.47 5.62 -25.62
CA GLY A 87 -18.85 6.40 -26.82
C GLY A 87 -19.56 5.54 -27.86
N ILE A 88 -19.19 4.26 -27.99
CA ILE A 88 -19.85 3.32 -28.90
C ILE A 88 -21.27 3.01 -28.41
N VAL A 89 -21.45 2.77 -27.10
CA VAL A 89 -22.76 2.51 -26.49
C VAL A 89 -23.70 3.71 -26.64
N ASP A 90 -23.19 4.93 -26.49
CA ASP A 90 -23.98 6.16 -26.66
C ASP A 90 -24.43 6.37 -28.11
N HIS A 91 -23.58 6.06 -29.10
CA HIS A 91 -23.99 6.07 -30.51
C HIS A 91 -24.99 4.96 -30.88
N LEU A 92 -24.96 3.84 -30.15
CA LEU A 92 -25.93 2.76 -30.32
C LEU A 92 -27.29 3.05 -29.69
N ALA A 93 -27.39 4.08 -28.82
CA ALA A 93 -28.62 4.44 -28.12
C ALA A 93 -29.78 4.80 -29.08
N GLU A 94 -29.48 5.30 -30.27
CA GLU A 94 -30.48 5.65 -31.28
C GLU A 94 -31.03 4.43 -32.03
N LYS A 95 -30.32 3.29 -32.00
CA LYS A 95 -30.61 2.10 -32.82
C LYS A 95 -31.13 0.90 -32.02
N ILE A 96 -31.07 0.94 -30.69
CA ILE A 96 -31.37 -0.19 -29.80
C ILE A 96 -32.57 0.15 -28.90
N PRO A 97 -33.47 -0.81 -28.60
CA PRO A 97 -34.55 -0.61 -27.62
C PRO A 97 -34.02 -0.24 -26.23
N ALA A 98 -34.72 0.62 -25.50
CA ALA A 98 -34.30 1.09 -24.17
C ALA A 98 -33.95 -0.02 -23.15
N PRO A 99 -34.68 -1.16 -23.05
CA PRO A 99 -34.33 -2.23 -22.11
C PRO A 99 -32.95 -2.85 -22.35
N ASP A 100 -32.62 -3.13 -23.61
CA ASP A 100 -31.34 -3.73 -23.99
C ASP A 100 -30.18 -2.74 -23.85
N LEU A 101 -30.43 -1.45 -24.13
CA LEU A 101 -29.47 -0.37 -23.93
C LEU A 101 -29.11 -0.18 -22.46
N ASN A 102 -30.10 -0.20 -21.55
CA ASN A 102 -29.86 -0.05 -20.12
C ASN A 102 -29.02 -1.20 -19.58
N ASN A 103 -29.33 -2.44 -19.98
CA ASN A 103 -28.52 -3.61 -19.62
C ASN A 103 -27.05 -3.47 -20.08
N LEU A 104 -26.83 -2.97 -21.29
CA LEU A 104 -25.48 -2.71 -21.81
C LEU A 104 -24.75 -1.62 -21.00
N LYS A 105 -25.44 -0.53 -20.66
CA LYS A 105 -24.89 0.57 -19.85
C LYS A 105 -24.54 0.10 -18.44
N ASP A 106 -25.41 -0.69 -17.82
CA ASP A 106 -25.21 -1.24 -16.48
C ASP A 106 -24.01 -2.19 -16.45
N GLU A 107 -23.88 -3.07 -17.46
CA GLU A 107 -22.74 -3.99 -17.54
C GLU A 107 -21.43 -3.23 -17.81
N LEU A 108 -21.45 -2.23 -18.71
CA LEU A 108 -20.29 -1.36 -18.93
C LEU A 108 -19.87 -0.65 -17.64
N LEU A 109 -20.82 -0.06 -16.91
CA LEU A 109 -20.56 0.65 -15.67
C LEU A 109 -20.01 -0.30 -14.60
N ARG A 110 -20.54 -1.51 -14.49
CA ARG A 110 -20.03 -2.55 -13.59
C ARG A 110 -18.57 -2.89 -13.89
N GLN A 111 -18.20 -3.11 -15.16
CA GLN A 111 -16.81 -3.41 -15.52
C GLN A 111 -15.89 -2.21 -15.28
N TYR A 112 -16.37 -0.99 -15.54
CA TYR A 112 -15.62 0.23 -15.29
C TYR A 112 -15.32 0.40 -13.80
N THR A 113 -16.34 0.26 -12.93
CA THR A 113 -16.18 0.31 -11.48
C THR A 113 -15.23 -0.79 -10.99
N ASN A 114 -15.32 -2.02 -11.50
CA ASN A 114 -14.37 -3.08 -11.14
C ASN A 114 -12.92 -2.71 -11.49
N SER A 115 -12.70 -2.07 -12.64
CA SER A 115 -11.38 -1.59 -13.04
C SER A 115 -10.86 -0.47 -12.14
N ASP A 116 -11.72 0.47 -11.76
CA ASP A 116 -11.37 1.54 -10.80
C ASP A 116 -11.00 0.95 -9.44
N HIS A 117 -11.76 -0.04 -8.95
CA HIS A 117 -11.44 -0.75 -7.70
C HIS A 117 -10.05 -1.40 -7.74
N VAL A 118 -9.67 -2.04 -8.84
CA VAL A 118 -8.31 -2.63 -9.00
C VAL A 118 -7.22 -1.55 -8.94
N MET A 119 -7.46 -0.39 -9.55
CA MET A 119 -6.53 0.74 -9.53
C MET A 119 -6.40 1.36 -8.13
N ASP A 120 -7.51 1.58 -7.43
CA ASP A 120 -7.53 2.14 -6.09
C ASP A 120 -6.90 1.19 -5.06
N HIS A 121 -7.16 -0.11 -5.18
CA HIS A 121 -6.56 -1.11 -4.32
C HIS A 121 -5.04 -1.16 -4.52
N SER A 122 -4.58 -1.05 -5.77
CA SER A 122 -3.15 -0.95 -6.09
C SER A 122 -2.50 0.31 -5.48
N ASN A 123 -3.17 1.46 -5.56
CA ASN A 123 -2.69 2.70 -4.94
C ASN A 123 -2.64 2.59 -3.41
N THR A 124 -3.65 1.96 -2.81
CA THR A 124 -3.71 1.72 -1.37
C THR A 124 -2.53 0.88 -0.90
N LEU A 125 -2.22 -0.23 -1.61
CA LEU A 125 -1.04 -1.04 -1.31
C LEU A 125 0.27 -0.24 -1.44
N LEU A 126 0.40 0.59 -2.49
CA LEU A 126 1.58 1.43 -2.68
C LEU A 126 1.75 2.46 -1.54
N ASN A 127 0.66 3.10 -1.12
CA ASN A 127 0.70 4.07 -0.03
C ASN A 127 1.02 3.40 1.31
N THR A 128 0.48 2.21 1.57
CA THR A 128 0.83 1.42 2.75
C THR A 128 2.31 1.02 2.72
N TYR A 129 2.85 0.62 1.56
CA TYR A 129 4.27 0.36 1.40
C TYR A 129 5.15 1.57 1.77
N ILE A 130 4.82 2.75 1.25
CA ILE A 130 5.56 3.99 1.56
C ILE A 130 5.49 4.28 3.06
N SER A 131 4.32 4.09 3.66
CA SER A 131 4.08 4.32 5.09
C SER A 131 4.89 3.37 5.97
N LEU A 132 4.91 2.07 5.66
CA LEU A 132 5.69 1.07 6.37
C LEU A 132 7.21 1.34 6.24
N THR A 133 7.66 1.72 5.05
CA THR A 133 9.07 2.07 4.81
C THR A 133 9.46 3.30 5.63
N SER A 134 8.61 4.33 5.64
CA SER A 134 8.81 5.53 6.46
C SER A 134 8.84 5.22 7.95
N GLN A 135 7.96 4.33 8.44
CA GLN A 135 7.98 3.88 9.84
C GLN A 135 9.32 3.20 10.19
N ARG A 136 9.87 2.37 9.31
CA ARG A 136 11.18 1.74 9.51
C ARG A 136 12.32 2.75 9.53
N THR A 137 12.33 3.70 8.60
CA THR A 137 13.35 4.75 8.61
C THR A 137 13.25 5.59 9.89
N ASN A 138 12.03 5.88 10.35
CA ASN A 138 11.80 6.62 11.60
C ASN A 138 12.26 5.82 12.82
N GLU A 139 12.03 4.51 12.84
CA GLU A 139 12.51 3.61 13.90
C GLU A 139 14.05 3.58 13.95
N VAL A 140 14.72 3.44 12.80
CA VAL A 140 16.19 3.47 12.72
C VAL A 140 16.74 4.81 13.22
N VAL A 141 16.20 5.94 12.73
CA VAL A 141 16.62 7.28 13.17
C VAL A 141 16.37 7.48 14.67
N ARG A 142 15.23 7.00 15.19
CA ARG A 142 14.91 7.02 16.62
C ARG A 142 15.96 6.27 17.43
N VAL A 143 16.33 5.06 17.02
CA VAL A 143 17.35 4.26 17.71
C VAL A 143 18.70 4.99 17.71
N LEU A 144 19.15 5.51 16.56
CA LEU A 144 20.40 6.27 16.47
C LEU A 144 20.37 7.53 17.35
N THR A 145 19.23 8.22 17.41
CA THR A 145 19.04 9.41 18.24
C THR A 145 19.12 9.07 19.73
N VAL A 146 18.48 7.97 20.15
CA VAL A 146 18.55 7.48 21.54
C VAL A 146 20.01 7.25 21.94
N PHE A 147 20.78 6.53 21.13
CA PHE A 147 22.22 6.35 21.39
C PHE A 147 22.95 7.70 21.48
N SER A 148 22.70 8.62 20.55
CA SER A 148 23.34 9.94 20.51
C SER A 148 23.06 10.76 21.76
N VAL A 149 21.83 10.74 22.27
CA VAL A 149 21.44 11.48 23.49
C VAL A 149 22.11 10.91 24.74
N PHE A 150 22.37 9.60 24.79
CA PHE A 150 23.21 9.03 25.86
C PHE A 150 24.67 9.47 25.74
N PHE A 151 25.25 9.46 24.53
CA PHE A 151 26.67 9.79 24.36
C PHE A 151 26.98 11.29 24.46
N MET A 152 26.10 12.19 24.04
CA MET A 152 26.34 13.64 24.04
C MET A 152 26.82 14.20 25.40
N PRO A 153 26.09 14.00 26.52
CA PRO A 153 26.53 14.52 27.82
C PRO A 153 27.80 13.83 28.32
N LEU A 154 27.97 12.52 28.08
CA LEU A 154 29.16 11.78 28.49
C LEU A 154 30.39 12.29 27.75
N THR A 155 30.30 12.40 26.42
CA THR A 155 31.37 12.94 25.57
C THR A 155 31.68 14.40 25.87
N PHE A 156 30.69 15.21 26.24
CA PHE A 156 30.91 16.60 26.67
C PHE A 156 31.73 16.67 27.96
N ILE A 157 31.37 15.88 28.97
CA ILE A 157 32.10 15.83 30.24
C ILE A 157 33.53 15.29 29.99
N VAL A 158 33.67 14.18 29.27
CA VAL A 158 35.00 13.65 28.89
C VAL A 158 35.81 14.68 28.10
N GLY A 159 35.18 15.41 27.20
CA GLY A 159 35.80 16.48 26.42
C GLY A 159 36.35 17.60 27.31
N ILE A 160 35.56 18.07 28.30
CA ILE A 160 36.01 19.09 29.25
C ILE A 160 37.22 18.62 30.05
N TYR A 161 37.15 17.41 30.61
CA TYR A 161 38.26 16.85 31.40
C TYR A 161 39.46 16.42 30.54
N GLY A 162 39.28 16.22 29.23
CA GLY A 162 40.34 15.97 28.27
C GLY A 162 41.10 17.23 27.84
N MET A 163 40.61 18.43 28.20
CA MET A 163 41.34 19.68 27.96
C MET A 163 42.48 19.83 28.97
N ASN A 164 43.70 20.12 28.50
CA ASN A 164 44.90 20.30 29.34
C ASN A 164 44.88 21.66 30.11
N PHE A 165 43.90 21.89 30.98
CA PHE A 165 43.91 23.08 31.84
C PHE A 165 44.92 22.92 32.99
N LYS A 166 45.78 23.94 33.16
CA LYS A 166 46.84 23.99 34.18
C LYS A 166 46.33 24.17 35.62
N TYR A 167 45.08 24.61 35.78
CA TYR A 167 44.39 24.78 37.07
C TYR A 167 43.03 24.06 37.01
N MET A 168 43.03 22.75 37.27
CA MET A 168 41.81 22.00 37.58
C MET A 168 41.79 21.72 39.10
N PRO A 169 41.17 22.58 39.94
CA PRO A 169 41.16 22.40 41.39
C PRO A 169 40.51 21.08 41.83
N GLU A 170 39.64 20.50 40.99
CA GLU A 170 38.94 19.24 41.20
C GLU A 170 39.85 18.00 41.11
N LEU A 171 40.98 18.08 40.39
CA LEU A 171 41.90 16.96 40.18
C LEU A 171 42.82 16.72 41.39
N ASN A 172 43.03 17.76 42.21
CA ASN A 172 43.85 17.67 43.43
C ASN A 172 43.09 17.01 44.60
N TRP A 173 41.79 16.72 44.45
CA TRP A 173 41.00 16.03 45.45
C TRP A 173 41.00 14.52 45.17
N PRO A 174 41.42 13.65 46.11
CA PRO A 174 41.34 12.18 45.95
C PRO A 174 39.98 11.62 45.53
N PHE A 175 38.88 12.34 45.79
CA PHE A 175 37.53 11.92 45.41
C PHE A 175 37.01 12.53 44.09
N GLY A 176 37.79 13.38 43.41
CA GLY A 176 37.35 14.05 42.18
C GLY A 176 37.01 13.09 41.05
N TYR A 177 37.87 12.08 40.81
CA TYR A 177 37.64 11.08 39.77
C TYR A 177 36.44 10.16 40.06
N PRO A 178 36.30 9.58 41.27
CA PRO A 178 35.08 8.86 41.65
C PRO A 178 33.79 9.71 41.58
N ALA A 179 33.84 10.97 42.02
CA ALA A 179 32.68 11.87 41.96
C ALA A 179 32.26 12.17 40.52
N LEU A 180 33.21 12.34 39.60
CA LEU A 180 32.96 12.54 38.18
C LEU A 180 32.27 11.32 37.54
N LEU A 181 32.74 10.11 37.85
CA LEU A 181 32.11 8.87 37.37
C LEU A 181 30.68 8.73 37.90
N LEU A 182 30.44 9.05 39.18
CA LEU A 182 29.09 9.09 39.76
C LEU A 182 28.20 10.12 39.07
N LEU A 183 28.74 11.29 38.72
CA LEU A 183 28.01 12.32 37.99
C LEU A 183 27.64 11.84 36.57
N MET A 184 28.58 11.25 35.82
CA MET A 184 28.31 10.68 34.49
C MET A 184 27.24 9.58 34.56
N ALA A 185 27.34 8.69 35.55
CA ALA A 185 26.35 7.64 35.80
C ALA A 185 24.98 8.25 36.15
N GLY A 186 24.94 9.26 37.02
CA GLY A 186 23.72 9.97 37.41
C GLY A 186 23.02 10.64 36.24
N VAL A 187 23.78 11.31 35.36
CA VAL A 187 23.24 11.94 34.14
C VAL A 187 22.68 10.89 33.19
N THR A 188 23.38 9.76 33.00
CA THR A 188 22.91 8.65 32.16
C THR A 188 21.58 8.10 32.68
N VAL A 189 21.47 7.86 33.99
CA VAL A 189 20.26 7.36 34.64
C VAL A 189 19.12 8.38 34.53
N LEU A 190 19.40 9.67 34.71
CA LEU A 190 18.41 10.73 34.59
C LEU A 190 17.81 10.79 33.17
N VAL A 191 18.66 10.74 32.15
CA VAL A 191 18.24 10.70 30.74
C VAL A 191 17.42 9.45 30.46
N TYR A 192 17.85 8.28 30.96
CA TYR A 192 17.11 7.03 30.81
C TYR A 192 15.70 7.10 31.43
N VAL A 193 15.59 7.60 32.67
CA VAL A 193 14.30 7.75 33.37
C VAL A 193 13.40 8.74 32.64
N TRP A 194 13.96 9.83 32.12
CA TRP A 194 13.21 10.82 31.34
C TRP A 194 12.65 10.22 30.04
N PHE A 195 13.47 9.45 29.31
CA PHE A 195 13.03 8.74 28.09
C PHE A 195 11.93 7.72 28.38
N LYS A 196 12.09 6.94 29.45
CA LYS A 196 11.08 5.96 29.89
C LYS A 196 9.76 6.63 30.25
N ARG A 197 9.81 7.78 30.95
CA ARG A 197 8.60 8.56 31.30
C ARG A 197 7.89 9.13 30.08
N LYS A 198 8.62 9.47 29.02
CA LYS A 198 8.03 9.96 27.77
C LYS A 198 7.48 8.86 26.86
N GLY A 199 7.72 7.58 27.16
CA GLY A 199 7.32 6.46 26.28
C GLY A 199 8.14 6.38 24.98
N TRP A 200 9.35 6.97 24.98
CA TRP A 200 10.25 6.95 23.84
C TRP A 200 11.13 5.69 23.79
N LEU A 201 11.08 4.89 24.85
CA LEU A 201 11.70 3.58 25.05
C LEU A 201 10.64 2.69 25.70
#